data_AF-A0A3S2V1A4-F1
#
_entry.id   AF-A0A3S2V1A4-F1
#
_cell.length_a   1.000
_cell.length_b   1.000
_cell.length_c   1.000
_cell.angle_alpha   90.00
_cell.angle_beta   90.00
_cell.angle_gamma   90.00
#
_symmetry.space_group_name_H-M   'P 1'
#
loop_
_entity.id
_entity.type
_entity.pdbx_description
1 polymer ?
#
loop_
_entity_poly.entity_id
_entity_poly.type
_entity_poly.pdbx_seq_one_letter_code
_entity_poly.pdbx_strand_id
1 'polypeptide(L)'
;MLPFLGMLLLSGCNWTLLDPKGQVGIEQKNLILIATGLMLLVVIPVIIMTLAFAWKYRASNKAATYTPDWSHSTKIEAAVWIIPILIIIALGYVTYHSTHKLDPYRPLDSDVKPIQIDVVALDWKWLFIYPEQGIATVNKINFPANTPVNFLVTSDAVMNSFFIPGLGG
;
A
#
# COMPACT_ATOMS: atom_id res chain seq x y z
N MET A 1 2.52 10.78 -30.10
CA MET A 1 3.02 11.14 -28.76
C MET A 1 2.09 10.73 -27.62
N LEU A 2 0.77 10.95 -27.70
CA LEU A 2 -0.19 10.53 -26.67
C LEU A 2 -0.22 9.01 -26.31
N PRO A 3 -0.13 8.06 -27.26
CA PRO A 3 -0.21 6.64 -26.93
C PRO A 3 1.06 6.11 -26.23
N PHE A 4 2.20 6.77 -26.44
CA PHE A 4 3.48 6.39 -25.83
C PHE A 4 3.53 6.76 -24.35
N LEU A 5 2.90 7.88 -23.97
CA LEU A 5 2.72 8.26 -22.57
C LEU A 5 1.80 7.27 -21.85
N GLY A 6 0.73 6.80 -22.52
CA GLY A 6 -0.15 5.76 -21.97
C GLY A 6 0.59 4.44 -21.71
N MET A 7 1.42 3.97 -22.65
CA MET A 7 2.21 2.75 -22.46
C MET A 7 3.26 2.85 -21.34
N LEU A 8 3.89 4.01 -21.16
CA LEU A 8 4.80 4.28 -20.03
C LEU A 8 4.07 4.32 -18.68
N LEU A 9 2.81 4.74 -18.65
CA LEU A 9 2.02 4.80 -17.42
C LEU A 9 1.46 3.43 -16.98
N LEU A 10 1.33 2.46 -17.89
CA LEU A 10 0.77 1.13 -17.60
C LEU A 10 1.81 0.01 -17.40
N SER A 11 3.11 0.27 -17.59
CA SER A 11 4.16 -0.76 -17.44
C SER A 11 4.29 -1.32 -16.00
N GLY A 12 3.68 -0.67 -15.00
CA GLY A 12 3.69 -1.11 -13.61
C GLY A 12 2.70 -2.24 -13.28
N CYS A 13 1.79 -2.62 -14.19
CA CYS A 13 0.73 -3.59 -13.87
C CYS A 13 1.24 -5.02 -13.58
N ASN A 14 2.45 -5.36 -14.04
CA ASN A 14 3.07 -6.68 -13.82
C ASN A 14 4.00 -6.71 -12.58
N TRP A 15 3.84 -5.76 -11.66
CA TRP A 15 4.60 -5.76 -10.41
C TRP A 15 4.00 -6.79 -9.44
N THR A 16 4.83 -7.65 -8.86
CA THR A 16 4.43 -8.72 -7.91
C THR A 16 3.56 -8.26 -6.74
N LEU A 17 3.66 -6.99 -6.34
CA LEU A 17 2.80 -6.40 -5.29
C LEU A 17 1.40 -5.99 -5.80
N LEU A 18 1.26 -5.72 -7.11
CA LEU A 18 0.01 -5.34 -7.76
C LEU A 18 -0.72 -6.54 -8.40
N ASP A 19 -0.06 -7.70 -8.51
CA ASP A 19 -0.68 -9.01 -8.81
C ASP A 19 -0.37 -10.07 -7.72
N PRO A 20 -0.81 -9.86 -6.47
CA PRO A 20 -0.64 -10.84 -5.41
C PRO A 20 -1.54 -12.05 -5.63
N LYS A 21 -1.03 -13.23 -5.25
CA LYS A 21 -1.77 -14.50 -5.28
C LYS A 21 -2.26 -14.95 -3.90
N GLY A 22 -1.68 -14.42 -2.82
CA GLY A 22 -2.15 -14.64 -1.45
C GLY A 22 -3.31 -13.71 -1.07
N GLN A 23 -4.20 -14.19 -0.20
CA GLN A 23 -5.35 -13.43 0.28
C GLN A 23 -4.92 -12.14 1.00
N VAL A 24 -3.89 -12.21 1.85
CA VAL A 24 -3.32 -11.05 2.56
C VAL A 24 -2.78 -10.02 1.56
N GLY A 25 -2.01 -10.46 0.56
CA GLY A 25 -1.51 -9.58 -0.49
C GLY A 25 -2.63 -8.89 -1.29
N ILE A 26 -3.73 -9.58 -1.59
CA ILE A 26 -4.89 -8.98 -2.29
C ILE A 26 -5.51 -7.86 -1.46
N GLU A 27 -5.67 -8.06 -0.15
CA GLU A 27 -6.18 -7.02 0.75
C GLU A 27 -5.21 -5.84 0.85
N GLN A 28 -3.91 -6.09 0.99
CA GLN A 28 -2.86 -5.06 0.97
C GLN A 28 -2.88 -4.25 -0.33
N LYS A 29 -3.02 -4.89 -1.49
CA LYS A 29 -3.15 -4.21 -2.79
C LYS A 29 -4.36 -3.27 -2.80
N ASN A 30 -5.52 -3.76 -2.35
CA ASN A 30 -6.73 -2.96 -2.33
C ASN A 30 -6.55 -1.71 -1.45
N LEU A 31 -5.87 -1.84 -0.31
CA LEU A 31 -5.55 -0.70 0.55
C LEU A 31 -4.63 0.31 -0.13
N ILE A 32 -3.58 -0.16 -0.82
CA ILE A 32 -2.68 0.71 -1.59
C ILE A 32 -3.46 1.47 -2.66
N LEU A 33 -4.34 0.79 -3.40
CA LEU A 33 -5.14 1.41 -4.46
C LEU A 33 -6.14 2.43 -3.92
N ILE A 34 -6.83 2.10 -2.82
CA ILE A 34 -7.77 3.03 -2.16
C ILE A 34 -7.04 4.25 -1.62
N ALA A 35 -5.93 4.05 -0.88
CA ALA A 35 -5.15 5.14 -0.31
C ALA A 35 -4.59 6.06 -1.41
N THR A 36 -4.03 5.47 -2.47
CA THR A 36 -3.50 6.23 -3.62
C THR A 36 -4.60 7.00 -4.32
N GLY A 37 -5.76 6.38 -4.57
CA GLY A 37 -6.91 7.04 -5.19
C GLY A 37 -7.44 8.22 -4.36
N LEU A 38 -7.55 8.05 -3.05
CA LEU A 38 -7.98 9.11 -2.14
C LEU A 38 -6.99 10.28 -2.10
N MET A 39 -5.69 10.01 -2.09
CA MET A 39 -4.67 11.06 -2.15
C MET A 39 -4.71 11.81 -3.48
N LEU A 40 -4.86 11.10 -4.60
CA LEU A 40 -4.95 11.71 -5.94
C LEU A 40 -6.14 12.65 -6.09
N LEU A 41 -7.26 12.38 -5.42
CA LEU A 41 -8.44 13.25 -5.43
C LEU A 41 -8.11 14.68 -4.97
N VAL A 42 -7.17 14.86 -4.04
CA VAL A 42 -6.75 16.19 -3.55
C VAL A 42 -5.58 16.74 -4.36
N VAL A 43 -4.61 15.88 -4.68
CA VAL A 43 -3.39 16.30 -5.38
C VAL A 43 -3.70 16.81 -6.79
N ILE A 44 -4.59 16.14 -7.54
CA ILE A 44 -4.92 16.53 -8.92
C ILE A 44 -5.53 17.95 -8.97
N PRO A 45 -6.59 18.29 -8.20
CA PRO A 45 -7.11 19.66 -8.16
C PRO A 45 -6.08 20.70 -7.76
N VAL A 46 -5.20 20.42 -6.80
CA VAL A 46 -4.16 21.36 -6.36
C VAL A 46 -3.19 21.66 -7.49
N ILE A 47 -2.73 20.64 -8.22
CA ILE A 47 -1.85 20.83 -9.39
C ILE A 47 -2.56 21.63 -10.47
N ILE A 48 -3.80 21.27 -10.80
CA ILE A 48 -4.60 21.97 -11.83
C ILE A 48 -4.80 23.45 -11.44
N MET A 49 -5.19 23.73 -10.20
CA MET A 49 -5.40 25.10 -9.71
C MET A 49 -4.09 25.90 -9.73
N THR A 50 -2.97 25.28 -9.35
CA THR A 50 -1.65 25.94 -9.38
C THR A 50 -1.28 26.36 -10.81
N LEU A 51 -1.41 25.44 -11.79
CA LEU A 51 -1.13 25.74 -13.19
C LEU A 51 -2.12 26.76 -13.77
N ALA A 52 -3.41 26.64 -13.42
CA ALA A 52 -4.45 27.57 -13.85
C ALA A 52 -4.21 28.98 -13.31
N PHE A 53 -3.83 29.13 -12.03
CA PHE A 53 -3.49 30.42 -11.43
C PHE A 53 -2.21 31.00 -12.00
N ALA A 54 -1.17 30.18 -12.19
CA ALA A 54 0.07 30.61 -12.84
C ALA A 54 -0.19 31.15 -14.25
N TRP A 55 -1.09 30.53 -15.02
CA TRP A 55 -1.42 30.97 -16.37
C TRP A 55 -2.37 32.18 -16.40
N LYS A 56 -3.41 32.18 -15.56
CA LYS A 56 -4.45 33.23 -15.52
C LYS A 56 -3.95 34.54 -14.92
N TYR A 57 -3.18 34.48 -13.83
CA TYR A 57 -2.68 35.66 -13.10
C TYR A 57 -1.24 36.04 -13.47
N ARG A 58 -0.73 35.58 -14.62
CA ARG A 58 0.57 36.01 -15.14
C ARG A 58 0.60 37.53 -15.36
N ALA A 59 1.75 38.16 -15.15
CA ALA A 59 1.93 39.61 -15.25
C ALA A 59 1.55 40.22 -16.63
N SER A 60 1.58 39.42 -17.71
CA SER A 60 1.18 39.87 -19.04
C SER A 60 -0.34 39.90 -19.26
N ASN A 61 -1.15 39.34 -18.37
CA ASN A 61 -2.60 39.29 -18.52
C ASN A 61 -3.27 40.51 -17.87
N LYS A 62 -3.75 41.46 -18.68
CA LYS A 62 -4.42 42.67 -18.22
C LYS A 62 -5.92 42.51 -17.94
N ALA A 63 -6.50 41.35 -18.29
CA ALA A 63 -7.94 41.10 -18.12
C ALA A 63 -8.30 40.44 -16.78
N ALA A 64 -7.31 40.01 -16.00
CA ALA A 64 -7.54 39.39 -14.71
C ALA A 64 -7.79 40.45 -13.62
N THR A 65 -8.77 40.22 -12.75
CA THR A 65 -9.01 41.06 -11.57
C THR A 65 -7.81 40.96 -10.63
N TYR A 66 -7.10 42.08 -10.43
CA TYR A 66 -5.97 42.18 -9.51
C TYR A 66 -6.44 42.77 -8.18
N THR A 67 -6.34 41.98 -7.11
CA THR A 67 -6.72 42.38 -5.75
C THR A 67 -5.54 42.19 -4.79
N PRO A 68 -4.66 43.19 -4.63
CA PRO A 68 -3.44 43.07 -3.82
C PRO A 68 -3.71 42.99 -2.30
N ASP A 69 -4.80 43.62 -1.84
CA ASP A 69 -5.12 43.72 -0.41
C ASP A 69 -5.97 42.55 0.10
N TRP A 70 -6.31 41.58 -0.77
CA TRP A 70 -7.09 40.42 -0.38
C TRP A 70 -6.19 39.39 0.31
N SER A 71 -6.36 39.25 1.63
CA SER A 71 -5.49 38.42 2.47
C SER A 71 -6.23 37.33 3.25
N HIS A 72 -7.55 37.43 3.40
CA HIS A 72 -8.33 36.48 4.19
C HIS A 72 -9.69 36.16 3.57
N SER A 73 -10.03 34.88 3.59
CA SER A 73 -11.39 34.40 3.34
C SER A 73 -11.66 33.16 4.17
N THR A 74 -12.52 33.32 5.17
CA THR A 74 -12.93 32.25 6.08
C THR A 74 -13.54 31.06 5.33
N LYS A 75 -14.21 31.31 4.18
CA LYS A 75 -14.82 30.25 3.36
C LYS A 75 -13.75 29.35 2.70
N ILE A 76 -12.69 29.96 2.17
CA ILE A 76 -11.60 29.22 1.52
C ILE A 76 -10.76 28.50 2.57
N GLU A 77 -10.46 29.18 3.68
CA GLU A 77 -9.74 28.58 4.79
C GLU A 77 -10.48 27.36 5.34
N ALA A 78 -11.80 27.46 5.59
CA ALA A 78 -12.60 26.33 6.02
C ALA A 78 -12.56 25.16 5.02
N ALA A 79 -12.67 25.43 3.71
CA ALA A 79 -12.61 24.37 2.69
C ALA A 79 -11.23 23.66 2.66
N VAL A 80 -10.14 24.43 2.73
CA VAL A 80 -8.77 23.92 2.70
C VAL A 80 -8.43 23.09 3.95
N TRP A 81 -9.03 23.39 5.10
CA TRP A 81 -8.85 22.60 6.32
C TRP A 81 -9.78 21.39 6.40
N ILE A 82 -11.08 21.57 6.12
CA ILE A 82 -12.09 20.53 6.30
C ILE A 82 -11.86 19.35 5.34
N ILE A 83 -11.53 19.63 4.07
CA ILE A 83 -11.40 18.58 3.05
C ILE A 83 -10.28 17.58 3.42
N PRO A 84 -9.04 17.99 3.74
CA PRO A 84 -7.99 17.06 4.16
C PRO A 84 -8.32 16.34 5.47
N ILE A 85 -8.92 17.02 6.45
CA ILE A 85 -9.28 16.40 7.74
C ILE A 85 -10.26 15.24 7.51
N LEU A 86 -11.30 15.44 6.70
CA LEU A 86 -12.28 14.39 6.40
C LEU A 86 -11.64 13.18 5.71
N ILE A 87 -10.68 13.41 4.81
CA ILE A 87 -9.97 12.33 4.12
C ILE A 87 -9.10 11.53 5.09
N ILE A 88 -8.38 12.22 5.99
CA ILE A 88 -7.56 11.55 7.02
C ILE A 88 -8.44 10.77 8.00
N ILE A 89 -9.61 11.28 8.38
CA ILE A 89 -10.56 10.54 9.22
C ILE A 89 -11.03 9.26 8.51
N ALA A 90 -11.42 9.35 7.24
CA ALA A 90 -11.85 8.20 6.45
C ALA A 90 -10.72 7.17 6.29
N LEU A 91 -9.51 7.62 5.99
CA LEU A 91 -8.34 6.75 5.84
C LEU A 91 -7.92 6.13 7.18
N GLY A 92 -8.01 6.90 8.27
CA GLY A 92 -7.75 6.42 9.63
C GLY A 92 -8.70 5.29 10.03
N TYR A 93 -9.99 5.42 9.71
CA TYR A 93 -10.98 4.36 9.93
C TYR A 93 -10.66 3.10 9.14
N VAL A 94 -10.35 3.23 7.84
CA VAL A 94 -9.97 2.10 6.98
C VAL A 94 -8.69 1.43 7.49
N THR A 95 -7.69 2.23 7.88
CA THR A 95 -6.41 1.75 8.41
C THR A 95 -6.60 1.00 9.72
N TYR A 96 -7.42 1.54 10.64
CA TYR A 96 -7.72 0.89 11.92
C TYR A 96 -8.34 -0.49 11.71
N HIS A 97 -9.37 -0.60 10.86
CA HIS A 97 -10.01 -1.88 10.54
C HIS A 97 -9.05 -2.85 9.86
N SER A 98 -8.26 -2.36 8.91
CA SER A 98 -7.34 -3.19 8.13
C SER A 98 -6.20 -3.73 8.98
N THR A 99 -5.67 -2.92 9.89
CA THR A 99 -4.59 -3.33 10.81
C THR A 99 -5.04 -4.47 11.72
N HIS A 100 -6.27 -4.41 12.24
CA HIS A 100 -6.83 -5.48 13.09
C HIS A 100 -7.21 -6.74 12.30
N LYS A 101 -7.53 -6.59 11.01
CA LYS A 101 -7.91 -7.71 10.15
C LYS A 101 -6.68 -8.44 9.59
N LEU A 102 -5.62 -7.71 9.28
CA LEU A 102 -4.38 -8.19 8.67
C LEU A 102 -3.25 -8.35 9.70
N ASP A 103 -3.59 -8.54 10.98
CA ASP A 103 -2.60 -8.81 12.03
C ASP A 103 -1.87 -10.14 11.75
N PRO A 104 -0.53 -10.15 11.61
CA PRO A 104 0.24 -11.36 11.35
C PRO A 104 0.06 -12.47 12.39
N TYR A 105 -0.29 -12.13 13.63
CA TYR A 105 -0.45 -13.10 14.72
C TYR A 105 -1.85 -13.72 14.78
N ARG A 106 -2.80 -13.21 13.99
CA ARG A 106 -4.18 -13.69 13.98
C ARG A 106 -4.28 -14.94 13.09
N PRO A 107 -4.84 -16.06 13.60
CA PRO A 107 -5.14 -17.22 12.77
C PRO A 107 -6.11 -16.84 11.64
N LEU A 108 -5.84 -17.35 10.44
CA LEU A 108 -6.76 -17.20 9.31
C LEU A 108 -7.95 -18.15 9.49
N ASP A 109 -9.16 -17.61 9.34
CA ASP A 109 -10.39 -18.41 9.35
C ASP A 109 -10.41 -19.30 8.09
N SER A 110 -10.29 -20.62 8.28
CA SER A 110 -10.32 -21.60 7.20
C SER A 110 -10.86 -22.94 7.70
N ASP A 111 -11.55 -23.67 6.83
CA ASP A 111 -12.04 -25.02 7.09
C ASP A 111 -10.90 -26.07 7.10
N VAL A 112 -9.69 -25.67 6.72
CA VAL A 112 -8.51 -26.55 6.61
C VAL A 112 -7.56 -26.28 7.77
N LYS A 113 -7.04 -27.35 8.38
CA LYS A 113 -6.04 -27.25 9.45
C LYS A 113 -4.81 -26.47 8.96
N PRO A 114 -4.35 -25.44 9.68
CA PRO A 114 -3.17 -24.68 9.30
C PRO A 114 -1.91 -25.55 9.38
N ILE A 115 -1.00 -25.37 8.41
CA ILE A 115 0.32 -26.00 8.42
C ILE A 115 1.29 -25.07 9.12
N GLN A 116 2.02 -25.57 10.12
CA GLN A 116 3.09 -24.83 10.77
C GLN A 116 4.41 -25.04 10.04
N ILE A 117 5.12 -23.95 9.74
CA ILE A 117 6.48 -23.97 9.19
C ILE A 117 7.35 -23.06 10.06
N ASP A 118 8.40 -23.61 10.66
CA ASP A 118 9.35 -22.81 11.42
C ASP A 118 10.43 -22.31 10.46
N VAL A 119 10.62 -21.00 10.42
CA VAL A 119 11.57 -20.29 9.55
C VAL A 119 12.73 -19.82 10.41
N VAL A 120 13.93 -20.36 10.15
CA VAL A 120 15.16 -19.95 10.84
C VAL A 120 16.04 -19.18 9.85
N ALA A 121 16.34 -17.93 10.19
CA ALA A 121 17.31 -17.12 9.47
C ALA A 121 18.73 -17.52 9.90
N LEU A 122 19.48 -18.12 8.97
CA LEU A 122 20.91 -18.40 9.10
C LEU A 122 21.71 -17.40 8.24
N ASP A 123 23.04 -17.39 8.39
CA ASP A 123 23.91 -16.54 7.57
C ASP A 123 23.73 -16.82 6.07
N TRP A 124 23.09 -15.86 5.38
CA TRP A 124 22.73 -15.90 3.96
C TRP A 124 21.93 -17.12 3.50
N LYS A 125 21.21 -17.79 4.42
CA LYS A 125 20.38 -18.96 4.11
C LYS A 125 19.11 -18.96 4.93
N TRP A 126 18.04 -19.47 4.34
CA TRP A 126 16.78 -19.72 5.03
C TRP A 126 16.64 -21.21 5.29
N LEU A 127 16.48 -21.60 6.55
CA LEU A 127 16.16 -22.97 6.94
C LEU A 127 14.67 -23.04 7.28
N PHE A 128 13.98 -24.02 6.70
CA PHE A 128 12.56 -24.24 6.89
C PHE A 128 12.35 -25.63 7.51
N ILE A 129 11.68 -25.68 8.65
CA ILE A 129 11.43 -26.91 9.39
C ILE A 129 9.93 -27.19 9.36
N TYR A 130 9.60 -28.43 9.00
CA TYR A 130 8.24 -28.95 8.95
C TYR A 130 8.05 -29.90 10.14
N PRO A 131 7.63 -29.42 11.32
CA PRO A 131 7.60 -30.23 12.54
C PRO A 131 6.66 -31.43 12.42
N GLU A 132 5.53 -31.29 11.72
CA GLU A 132 4.57 -32.40 11.54
C GLU A 132 5.09 -33.49 10.60
N GLN A 133 5.93 -33.13 9.61
CA GLN A 133 6.49 -34.07 8.64
C GLN A 133 7.89 -34.56 9.01
N GLY A 134 8.53 -33.95 10.02
CA GLY A 134 9.88 -34.29 10.46
C GLY A 134 10.97 -34.00 9.42
N ILE A 135 10.72 -33.10 8.47
CA ILE A 135 11.66 -32.73 7.40
C ILE A 135 12.14 -31.29 7.55
N ALA A 136 13.33 -31.00 7.02
CA ALA A 136 13.84 -29.64 6.90
C ALA A 136 14.39 -29.39 5.50
N THR A 137 14.17 -28.18 4.98
CA THR A 137 14.63 -27.76 3.65
C THR A 137 15.37 -26.43 3.74
N VAL A 138 16.31 -26.21 2.81
CA VAL A 138 17.12 -24.99 2.74
C VAL A 138 16.71 -24.20 1.51
N ASN A 139 16.46 -22.89 1.69
CA ASN A 139 16.13 -21.91 0.65
C ASN A 139 14.88 -22.20 -0.20
N LYS A 140 14.14 -23.28 0.10
CA LYS A 140 12.94 -23.65 -0.63
C LYS A 140 11.89 -24.21 0.32
N ILE A 141 10.67 -23.70 0.18
CA ILE A 141 9.47 -24.23 0.82
C ILE A 141 8.50 -24.71 -0.23
N ASN A 142 7.71 -25.71 0.12
CA ASN A 142 6.55 -26.15 -0.62
C ASN A 142 5.38 -26.36 0.36
N PHE A 143 4.19 -25.94 -0.03
CA PHE A 143 2.96 -26.11 0.74
C PHE A 143 1.78 -26.19 -0.23
N PRO A 144 0.70 -26.90 0.14
CA PRO A 144 -0.49 -26.98 -0.69
C PRO A 144 -1.14 -25.61 -0.87
N ALA A 145 -1.65 -25.33 -2.08
CA ALA A 145 -2.43 -24.13 -2.34
C ALA A 145 -3.75 -24.16 -1.53
N ASN A 146 -4.29 -22.97 -1.22
CA ASN A 146 -5.55 -22.79 -0.47
C ASN A 146 -5.56 -23.36 0.96
N THR A 147 -4.39 -23.54 1.58
CA THR A 147 -4.28 -23.95 2.99
C THR A 147 -3.60 -22.83 3.78
N PRO A 148 -4.10 -22.44 4.96
CA PRO A 148 -3.41 -21.48 5.81
C PRO A 148 -2.04 -22.02 6.25
N VAL A 149 -1.02 -21.16 6.17
CA VAL A 149 0.33 -21.49 6.63
C VAL A 149 0.69 -20.55 7.75
N ASN A 150 1.07 -21.11 8.90
CA ASN A 150 1.56 -20.37 10.05
C ASN A 150 3.10 -20.40 10.04
N PHE A 151 3.73 -19.23 9.88
CA PHE A 151 5.18 -19.10 9.87
C PHE A 151 5.67 -18.66 11.25
N LEU A 152 6.42 -19.53 11.94
CA LEU A 152 7.13 -19.14 13.15
C LEU A 152 8.54 -18.71 12.78
N VAL A 153 8.83 -17.42 12.85
CA VAL A 153 10.11 -16.87 12.41
C VAL A 153 11.04 -16.68 13.61
N THR A 154 12.27 -17.21 13.50
CA THR A 154 13.37 -17.00 14.44
C THR A 154 14.67 -16.75 13.69
N SER A 155 15.68 -16.25 14.40
CA SER A 155 17.01 -15.99 13.84
C SER A 155 18.09 -16.56 14.74
N ASP A 156 19.12 -17.14 14.14
CA ASP A 156 20.29 -17.68 14.85
C ASP A 156 21.38 -16.61 15.07
N ALA A 157 21.50 -15.64 14.16
CA ALA A 157 22.61 -14.68 14.15
C ALA A 157 22.16 -13.21 14.24
N VAL A 158 21.64 -12.66 13.14
CA VAL A 158 21.33 -11.22 13.00
C VAL A 158 19.86 -10.99 12.69
N MET A 159 19.35 -9.78 12.96
CA MET A 159 17.98 -9.43 12.63
C MET A 159 17.74 -9.51 11.12
N ASN A 160 16.78 -10.33 10.72
CA ASN A 160 16.36 -10.53 9.34
C ASN A 160 14.84 -10.33 9.21
N SER A 161 14.39 -9.98 8.01
CA SER A 161 12.96 -9.86 7.67
C SER A 161 12.62 -10.91 6.62
N PHE A 162 11.74 -11.84 6.97
CA PHE A 162 11.22 -12.85 6.06
C PHE A 162 10.07 -12.25 5.26
N PHE A 163 10.17 -12.26 3.92
CA PHE A 163 9.17 -11.65 3.05
C PHE A 163 8.97 -12.46 1.76
N ILE A 164 7.71 -12.73 1.41
CA ILE A 164 7.33 -13.37 0.14
C ILE A 164 6.37 -12.43 -0.62
N PRO A 165 6.88 -11.60 -1.56
CA PRO A 165 6.12 -10.51 -2.18
C PRO A 165 4.79 -10.91 -2.84
N GLY A 166 4.68 -12.13 -3.35
CA GLY A 166 3.47 -12.60 -4.04
C GLY A 166 2.36 -13.11 -3.11
N LEU A 167 2.63 -13.30 -1.81
CA LEU A 167 1.67 -13.85 -0.86
C LEU A 167 1.21 -12.81 0.17
N GLY A 168 2.13 -11.95 0.61
CA GLY A 168 1.88 -10.91 1.59
C GLY A 168 3.18 -10.44 2.23
N GLY A 169 3.11 -9.26 2.84
CA GLY A 169 4.14 -8.71 3.75
C GLY A 169 3.88 -9.04 5.20
#